data_AF-A0A352RMM0-F1
#
_entry.id   AF-A0A352RMM0-F1
#
_cell.length_a   1.000
_cell.length_b   1.000
_cell.length_c   1.000
_cell.angle_alpha   90.00
_cell.angle_beta   90.00
_cell.angle_gamma   90.00
#
_symmetry.space_group_name_H-M   'P 1'
#
loop_
_entity.id
_entity.type
_entity.pdbx_description
1 polymer ?
#
loop_
_entity_poly.entity_id
_entity_poly.type
_entity_poly.pdbx_seq_one_letter_code
_entity_poly.pdbx_strand_id
1 'polypeptide(L)'
;MRAINLKTNHLTAPVGIDAGPLFLSWQCADGVRQTAYEIELTANGETVWHSGKVQSAVMHTDAPTVGGSRVRGCWRVRLWD
;
A
#
# COMPACT_ATOMS: atom_id res chain seq x y z
N MET A 1 -12.05 -9.77 -7.21
CA MET A 1 -10.82 -9.77 -6.41
C MET A 1 -10.91 -8.91 -5.16
N ARG A 2 -10.28 -9.35 -4.07
CA ARG A 2 -10.10 -8.64 -2.79
C ARG A 2 -8.63 -8.67 -2.38
N ALA A 3 -8.12 -7.55 -1.86
CA ALA A 3 -6.81 -7.49 -1.22
C ALA A 3 -6.90 -8.01 0.23
N ILE A 4 -6.02 -8.93 0.60
CA ILE A 4 -5.90 -9.52 1.93
C ILE A 4 -4.44 -9.48 2.39
N ASN A 5 -4.20 -9.71 3.69
CA ASN A 5 -2.85 -9.78 4.27
C ASN A 5 -1.96 -8.55 3.93
N LEU A 6 -2.53 -7.36 4.10
CA LEU A 6 -1.84 -6.10 3.81
C LEU A 6 -0.69 -5.89 4.81
N LYS A 7 0.48 -5.58 4.30
CA LYS A 7 1.70 -5.36 5.08
C LYS A 7 2.47 -4.13 4.62
N THR A 8 3.06 -3.45 5.59
CA THR A 8 4.03 -2.38 5.38
C THR A 8 5.37 -2.83 5.95
N ASN A 9 6.43 -2.82 5.15
CA ASN A 9 7.75 -3.33 5.50
C ASN A 9 7.68 -4.75 6.10
N HIS A 10 6.88 -5.63 5.48
CA HIS A 10 6.62 -7.01 5.89
C HIS A 10 5.85 -7.19 7.23
N LEU A 11 5.41 -6.11 7.86
CA LEU A 11 4.70 -6.10 9.14
C LEU A 11 3.22 -5.71 8.97
N THR A 12 2.38 -6.19 9.89
CA THR A 12 0.96 -5.79 9.97
C THR A 12 0.82 -4.62 10.93
N ALA A 13 0.27 -3.50 10.45
CA ALA A 13 0.07 -2.27 11.22
C ALA A 13 1.29 -1.84 12.07
N PRO A 14 2.50 -1.74 11.47
CA PRO A 14 3.71 -1.39 12.21
C PRO A 14 3.65 0.02 12.80
N VAL A 15 4.34 0.20 13.92
CA VAL A 15 4.56 1.49 14.60
C VAL A 15 6.06 1.74 14.65
N GLY A 16 6.47 3.01 14.50
CA GLY A 16 7.89 3.38 14.53
C GLY A 16 8.64 3.01 13.26
N ILE A 17 8.00 3.16 12.09
CA ILE A 17 8.73 3.11 10.83
C ILE A 17 9.54 4.40 10.69
N ASP A 18 10.86 4.24 10.60
CA ASP A 18 11.80 5.34 10.36
C ASP A 18 11.83 5.78 8.89
N ALA A 19 12.62 6.81 8.61
CA ALA A 19 12.74 7.41 7.29
C ALA A 19 13.17 6.40 6.20
N GLY A 20 12.50 6.48 5.05
CA GLY A 20 12.81 5.65 3.88
C GLY A 20 11.56 5.22 3.11
N PRO A 21 11.72 4.72 1.87
CA PRO A 21 10.60 4.18 1.10
C PRO A 21 9.86 3.10 1.89
N LEU A 22 8.53 3.10 1.77
CA LEU A 22 7.69 2.07 2.35
C LEU A 22 7.54 0.93 1.36
N PHE A 23 7.79 -0.30 1.80
CA PHE A 23 7.45 -1.49 1.05
C PHE A 23 6.01 -1.90 1.37
N LEU A 24 5.09 -1.70 0.43
CA LEU A 24 3.69 -2.07 0.56
C LEU A 24 3.46 -3.40 -0.14
N SER A 25 2.85 -4.36 0.55
CA SER A 25 2.53 -5.67 -0.03
C SER A 25 1.16 -6.15 0.40
N TRP A 26 0.56 -6.95 -0.48
CA TRP A 26 -0.77 -7.53 -0.29
C TRP A 26 -0.79 -8.93 -0.89
N GLN A 27 -1.90 -9.63 -0.67
CA GLN A 27 -2.24 -10.86 -1.36
C GLN A 27 -3.64 -10.73 -1.96
N CYS A 28 -3.92 -11.50 -2.99
CA CYS A 28 -5.23 -11.49 -3.65
C CYS A 28 -6.06 -12.69 -3.17
N ALA A 29 -7.34 -12.46 -2.91
CA ALA A 29 -8.34 -13.50 -2.69
C ALA A 29 -9.55 -13.24 -3.61
N ASP A 30 -10.36 -14.28 -3.83
CA ASP A 30 -11.67 -14.17 -4.48
C ASP A 30 -11.58 -13.51 -5.89
N GLY A 31 -10.55 -13.88 -6.66
CA GLY A 31 -10.26 -13.38 -8.01
C GLY A 31 -9.46 -14.41 -8.82
N VAL A 32 -9.27 -14.16 -10.12
CA VAL A 32 -8.56 -15.09 -11.01
C VAL A 32 -7.07 -14.75 -11.04
N ARG A 33 -6.74 -13.49 -11.36
CA ARG A 33 -5.37 -13.00 -11.46
C ARG A 33 -5.37 -11.48 -11.44
N GLN A 34 -4.49 -10.86 -10.65
CA GLN A 34 -4.34 -9.41 -10.68
C GLN A 34 -3.79 -8.95 -12.04
N THR A 35 -4.47 -7.99 -12.68
CA THR A 35 -4.03 -7.34 -13.93
C THR A 35 -3.57 -5.91 -13.70
N ALA A 36 -4.07 -5.25 -12.65
CA ALA A 36 -3.64 -3.93 -12.23
C ALA A 36 -3.84 -3.71 -10.73
N TYR A 37 -3.17 -2.69 -10.19
CA TYR A 37 -3.38 -2.18 -8.83
C TYR A 37 -3.34 -0.65 -8.78
N GLU A 38 -3.91 -0.09 -7.72
CA GLU A 38 -3.87 1.34 -7.41
C GLU A 38 -3.80 1.51 -5.90
N ILE A 39 -2.81 2.26 -5.43
CA ILE A 39 -2.61 2.57 -4.01
C ILE A 39 -2.94 4.04 -3.77
N GLU A 40 -3.61 4.26 -2.65
CA GLU A 40 -3.73 5.57 -2.00
C GLU A 40 -3.06 5.49 -0.62
N LEU A 41 -2.17 6.43 -0.37
CA LEU A 41 -1.47 6.61 0.91
C LEU A 41 -1.92 7.92 1.55
N THR A 42 -2.30 7.83 2.81
CA THR A 42 -2.75 8.95 3.63
C THR A 42 -1.88 9.11 4.86
N ALA A 43 -1.72 10.35 5.31
CA ALA A 43 -1.01 10.75 6.52
C ALA A 43 -1.97 11.59 7.37
N ASN A 44 -2.26 11.17 8.59
CA ASN A 44 -3.18 11.88 9.49
C ASN A 44 -4.57 12.18 8.87
N GLY A 45 -5.03 11.31 7.96
CA GLY A 45 -6.32 11.46 7.28
C GLY A 45 -6.26 12.24 5.96
N GLU A 46 -5.12 12.84 5.62
CA GLU A 46 -4.92 13.55 4.36
C GLU A 46 -4.21 12.67 3.34
N THR A 47 -4.67 12.70 2.09
CA THR A 47 -4.00 11.96 1.02
C THR A 47 -2.69 12.62 0.64
N VAL A 48 -1.59 11.89 0.77
CA VAL A 48 -0.23 12.38 0.49
C VAL A 48 0.37 11.80 -0.78
N TRP A 49 -0.14 10.66 -1.25
CA TRP A 49 0.36 10.03 -2.46
C TRP A 49 -0.65 9.05 -3.09
N HIS A 50 -0.58 8.94 -4.42
CA HIS A 50 -1.28 7.95 -5.20
C HIS A 50 -0.34 7.31 -6.23
N SER A 51 -0.48 6.00 -6.45
CA SER A 51 0.23 5.33 -7.55
C SER A 51 -0.40 5.59 -8.92
N GLY A 52 -1.68 5.98 -8.95
CA GLY A 52 -2.54 5.80 -10.12
C GLY A 52 -2.76 4.31 -10.44
N LYS A 53 -3.46 4.03 -11.54
CA LYS A 53 -3.66 2.64 -12.01
C LYS A 53 -2.39 2.12 -12.67
N VAL A 54 -1.74 1.16 -12.03
CA VAL A 54 -0.53 0.50 -12.53
C VAL A 54 -0.90 -0.86 -13.12
N GLN A 55 -0.60 -1.07 -14.40
CA GLN A 55 -0.78 -2.38 -15.06
C GLN A 55 0.34 -3.34 -14.63
N SER A 56 0.01 -4.25 -13.71
CA SER A 56 0.97 -5.19 -13.16
C SER A 56 0.26 -6.30 -12.38
N ALA A 57 0.82 -7.50 -12.44
CA ALA A 57 0.42 -8.66 -11.64
C ALA A 57 1.20 -8.78 -10.32
N VAL A 58 2.15 -7.88 -10.07
CA VAL A 58 2.99 -7.87 -8.87
C VAL A 58 2.14 -7.45 -7.66
N MET A 59 2.30 -8.15 -6.52
CA MET A 59 1.53 -7.91 -5.29
C MET A 59 2.30 -7.07 -4.25
N HIS A 60 3.19 -6.20 -4.72
CA HIS A 60 3.92 -5.25 -3.91
C HIS A 60 4.28 -4.00 -4.73
N THR A 61 4.60 -2.92 -4.04
CA THR A 61 5.18 -1.72 -4.62
C THR A 61 5.89 -0.93 -3.54
N ASP A 62 6.89 -0.16 -3.94
CA ASP A 62 7.43 0.89 -3.08
C ASP A 62 6.49 2.11 -3.12
N ALA A 63 6.38 2.78 -1.99
CA ALA A 63 5.68 4.04 -1.82
C ALA A 63 6.62 5.05 -1.13
N PRO A 64 6.42 6.37 -1.36
CA PRO A 64 7.22 7.37 -0.67
C PRO A 64 7.05 7.27 0.84
N THR A 65 8.10 7.68 1.56
CA THR A 65 8.02 7.84 3.02
C THR A 65 7.01 8.92 3.37
N VAL A 66 6.31 8.73 4.49
CA VAL A 66 5.49 9.79 5.06
C VAL A 66 6.38 10.59 6.00
N GLY A 67 6.71 11.82 5.61
CA GLY A 67 7.54 12.71 6.42
C GLY A 67 6.84 13.17 7.71
N GLY A 68 7.65 13.56 8.70
CA GLY A 68 7.16 14.09 9.98
C GLY A 68 7.30 13.11 11.15
N SER A 69 7.11 13.61 12.37
CA SER A 69 7.13 12.80 13.59
C SER A 69 5.71 12.49 14.06
N ARG A 70 5.51 11.30 14.64
CA ARG A 70 4.22 10.84 15.20
C ARG A 70 3.06 10.87 14.20
N VAL A 71 3.37 10.64 12.93
CA VAL A 71 2.38 10.60 11.86
C VAL A 71 1.72 9.23 11.80
N ARG A 72 0.39 9.21 11.66
CA ARG A 72 -0.36 8.00 11.37
C ARG A 72 -0.52 7.84 9.87
N GLY A 73 0.26 6.92 9.29
CA GLY A 73 0.10 6.50 7.91
C GLY A 73 -1.02 5.46 7.77
N CYS A 74 -1.90 5.62 6.78
CA CYS A 74 -2.87 4.62 6.37
C CYS A 74 -2.81 4.47 4.86
N TRP A 75 -2.88 3.24 4.34
CA TRP A 75 -2.95 3.01 2.90
C TRP A 75 -4.04 2.00 2.57
N ARG A 76 -4.53 2.08 1.33
CA ARG A 76 -5.47 1.12 0.75
C ARG A 76 -5.03 0.78 -0.65
N VAL A 77 -5.43 -0.41 -1.11
CA VAL A 77 -5.19 -0.87 -2.48
C VAL A 77 -6.50 -1.28 -3.13
N ARG A 78 -6.69 -0.85 -4.37
CA ARG A 78 -7.72 -1.33 -5.28
C ARG A 78 -7.07 -2.24 -6.31
N LEU A 79 -7.72 -3.37 -6.61
CA LEU A 79 -7.21 -4.39 -7.52
C LEU A 79 -8.16 -4.62 -8.70
N TRP A 80 -7.61 -5.04 -9.83
CA TRP A 80 -8.35 -5.47 -11.01
C TRP A 80 -7.98 -6.91 -11.36
N ASP A 81 -9.00 -7.70 -11.74
CA ASP A 81 -8.86 -9.06 -12.30
C ASP A 81 -8.56 -9.04 -13.81
#